data_AF-A0A651DXU7-F1
#
_entry.id   AF-A0A651DXU7-F1
#
_cell.length_a   1.000
_cell.length_b   1.000
_cell.length_c   1.000
_cell.angle_alpha   90.00
_cell.angle_beta   90.00
_cell.angle_gamma   90.00
#
_symmetry.space_group_name_H-M   'P 1'
#
loop_
_entity.id
_entity.type
_entity.pdbx_description
1 polymer ?
#
loop_
_entity_poly.entity_id
_entity_poly.type
_entity_poly.pdbx_seq_one_letter_code
_entity_poly.pdbx_strand_id
1 'polypeptide(L)'
;MFRGAASEQQFDRIRELREVRPMLSDVVDQIENRGKEEGRQEGRQEGRQEGLREGLQEGVNEGRRATALRMLRKGYPIQDVVEVTELSRAEITKLAKQVEQEQS
;
A
#
# COMPACT_ATOMS: atom_id res chain seq x y z
N MET A 1 46.05 -33.65 -47.17
CA MET A 1 44.80 -33.80 -46.40
C MET A 1 45.06 -33.32 -44.98
N PHE A 2 44.50 -32.18 -44.58
CA PHE A 2 44.73 -31.58 -43.25
C PHE A 2 43.90 -32.30 -42.18
N ARG A 3 44.55 -32.97 -41.22
CA ARG A 3 43.95 -33.36 -39.94
C ARG A 3 44.55 -32.48 -38.85
N GLY A 4 43.90 -31.38 -38.53
CA GLY A 4 44.16 -30.61 -37.32
C GLY A 4 43.28 -31.16 -36.21
N ALA A 5 43.85 -31.98 -35.31
CA ALA A 5 43.17 -32.34 -34.07
C ALA A 5 43.20 -31.09 -33.17
N ALA A 6 42.03 -30.51 -32.88
CA ALA A 6 41.93 -29.45 -31.90
C ALA A 6 42.45 -29.97 -30.54
N SER A 7 43.25 -29.17 -29.83
CA SER A 7 43.78 -29.56 -28.51
C SER A 7 42.65 -29.68 -27.48
N GLU A 8 42.81 -30.50 -26.44
CA GLU A 8 41.79 -30.64 -25.38
C GLU A 8 41.35 -29.28 -24.80
N GLN A 9 42.29 -28.34 -24.67
CA GLN A 9 42.03 -26.96 -24.26
C GLN A 9 41.12 -26.18 -25.22
N GLN A 10 41.13 -26.49 -26.53
CA GLN A 10 40.22 -25.91 -27.51
C GLN A 10 38.83 -26.52 -27.41
N PHE A 11 38.71 -27.82 -27.09
CA PHE A 11 37.43 -28.47 -26.85
C PHE A 11 36.76 -27.99 -25.56
N ASP A 12 37.52 -27.82 -24.48
CA ASP A 12 37.00 -27.29 -23.22
C ASP A 12 36.47 -25.86 -23.39
N ARG A 13 37.19 -25.01 -24.13
CA ARG A 13 36.75 -23.63 -24.43
C ARG A 13 35.47 -23.59 -25.28
N ILE A 14 35.31 -24.54 -26.21
CA ILE A 14 34.07 -24.68 -27.00
C ILE A 14 32.92 -25.19 -26.12
N ARG A 15 33.21 -26.05 -25.13
CA ARG A 15 32.21 -26.55 -24.17
C ARG A 15 31.72 -25.45 -23.24
N GLU A 16 32.62 -24.64 -22.69
CA GLU A 16 32.28 -23.45 -21.89
C GLU A 16 31.38 -22.48 -22.66
N LEU A 17 31.69 -22.21 -23.94
CA LEU A 17 30.85 -21.36 -24.80
C LEU A 17 29.45 -21.93 -25.08
N ARG A 18 29.26 -23.25 -25.02
CA ARG A 18 27.94 -23.89 -25.16
C ARG A 18 27.07 -23.72 -23.91
N GLU A 19 27.69 -23.60 -22.73
CA GLU A 19 27.00 -23.39 -21.46
C GLU A 19 26.59 -21.91 -21.24
N VAL A 20 27.14 -20.96 -22.03
CA VAL A 20 26.78 -19.54 -21.91
C VAL A 20 25.29 -19.30 -22.14
N ARG A 21 24.67 -20.00 -23.11
CA ARG A 21 23.25 -19.82 -23.42
C ARG A 21 22.33 -20.26 -22.25
N PRO A 22 22.45 -21.47 -21.67
CA PRO A 22 21.65 -21.84 -20.51
C PRO A 22 21.95 -20.96 -19.30
N MET A 23 23.22 -20.60 -19.04
CA MET A 23 23.56 -19.67 -17.97
C MET A 23 22.87 -18.30 -18.12
N LEU A 24 22.82 -17.75 -19.33
CA LEU A 24 22.10 -16.48 -19.56
C LEU A 24 20.58 -16.63 -19.41
N SER A 25 20.01 -17.77 -19.77
CA SER A 25 18.58 -18.05 -19.53
C SER A 25 18.27 -18.06 -18.04
N ASP A 26 19.08 -18.75 -17.25
CA ASP A 26 18.90 -18.83 -15.79
C ASP A 26 19.00 -17.45 -15.14
N VAL A 27 19.94 -16.62 -15.61
CA VAL A 27 20.09 -15.23 -15.13
C VAL A 27 18.87 -14.39 -15.48
N VAL A 28 18.34 -14.50 -16.70
CA VAL A 28 17.13 -13.78 -17.11
C VAL A 28 15.93 -14.22 -16.26
N ASP A 29 15.74 -15.53 -16.06
CA ASP A 29 14.67 -16.08 -15.23
C ASP A 29 14.77 -15.61 -13.78
N GLN A 30 15.99 -15.57 -13.22
CA GLN A 30 16.23 -15.04 -11.88
C GLN A 30 15.87 -13.56 -11.76
N ILE A 31 16.25 -12.74 -12.75
CA ILE A 31 15.93 -11.31 -12.78
C ILE A 31 14.42 -11.11 -12.87
N GLU A 32 13.73 -11.84 -13.75
CA GLU A 32 12.27 -11.74 -13.87
C GLU A 32 11.55 -12.16 -12.59
N ASN A 33 11.98 -13.27 -11.98
CA ASN A 33 11.38 -13.77 -10.75
C ASN A 33 11.62 -12.80 -9.59
N ARG A 34 12.83 -12.23 -9.49
CA ARG A 34 13.16 -11.22 -8.50
C ARG A 34 12.33 -9.96 -8.69
N GLY A 35 12.23 -9.44 -9.92
CA GLY A 35 11.40 -8.25 -10.21
C GLY A 35 9.92 -8.47 -9.90
N LYS A 36 9.38 -9.66 -10.21
CA LYS A 36 7.99 -10.02 -9.85
C LYS A 36 7.79 -10.07 -8.34
N GLU A 37 8.75 -10.62 -7.60
CA GLU A 37 8.65 -10.72 -6.15
C GLU A 37 8.83 -9.37 -5.47
N GLU A 38 9.80 -8.56 -5.89
CA GLU A 38 10.01 -7.19 -5.42
C GLU A 38 8.75 -6.36 -5.66
N GLY A 39 8.20 -6.36 -6.88
CA GLY A 39 6.96 -5.62 -7.18
C GLY A 39 5.76 -6.07 -6.35
N ARG A 40 5.62 -7.38 -6.06
CA ARG A 40 4.57 -7.87 -5.15
C ARG A 40 4.79 -7.48 -3.69
N GLN A 41 6.04 -7.39 -3.25
CA GLN A 41 6.37 -6.98 -1.89
C GLN A 41 6.13 -5.50 -1.70
N GLU A 42 6.61 -4.67 -2.63
CA GLU A 42 6.39 -3.22 -2.66
C GLU A 42 4.90 -2.91 -2.71
N GLY A 43 4.15 -3.46 -3.67
CA GLY A 43 2.70 -3.20 -3.76
C GLY A 43 1.92 -3.62 -2.51
N ARG A 44 2.31 -4.72 -1.85
CA ARG A 44 1.71 -5.12 -0.56
C ARG A 44 2.09 -4.17 0.58
N GLN A 45 3.32 -3.67 0.59
CA GLN A 45 3.79 -2.77 1.63
C GLN A 45 3.17 -1.38 1.49
N GLU A 46 3.11 -0.84 0.27
CA GLU A 46 2.47 0.43 -0.04
C GLU A 46 0.97 0.37 0.26
N GLY A 47 0.26 -0.64 -0.26
CA GLY A 47 -1.18 -0.79 -0.01
C GLY A 47 -1.53 -0.95 1.47
N ARG A 48 -0.69 -1.62 2.27
CA ARG A 48 -0.87 -1.68 3.74
C ARG A 48 -0.63 -0.34 4.42
N GLN A 49 0.38 0.41 4.00
CA GLN A 49 0.68 1.71 4.59
C GLN A 49 -0.39 2.75 4.27
N GLU A 50 -0.82 2.81 3.01
CA GLU A 50 -1.89 3.69 2.56
C GLU A 50 -3.20 3.35 3.26
N GLY A 51 -3.63 2.08 3.21
CA GLY A 51 -4.87 1.66 3.87
C GLY A 51 -4.88 1.88 5.39
N LEU A 52 -3.73 1.70 6.07
CA LEU A 52 -3.62 2.01 7.49
C LEU A 52 -3.75 3.52 7.76
N ARG A 53 -3.10 4.35 6.94
CA ARG A 53 -3.14 5.81 7.09
C ARG A 53 -4.54 6.36 6.83
N GLU A 54 -5.18 5.92 5.76
CA GLU A 54 -6.56 6.31 5.43
C GLU A 54 -7.52 5.83 6.53
N GLY A 55 -7.46 4.55 6.90
CA GLY A 55 -8.34 4.00 7.94
C GLY A 55 -8.18 4.67 9.31
N LEU A 56 -6.96 5.05 9.70
CA LEU A 56 -6.73 5.81 10.93
C LEU A 56 -7.35 7.21 10.85
N GLN A 57 -7.15 7.91 9.73
CA GLN A 57 -7.66 9.27 9.53
C GLN A 57 -9.19 9.30 9.48
N GLU A 58 -9.80 8.34 8.78
CA GLU A 58 -11.25 8.15 8.74
C GLU A 58 -11.79 7.80 10.13
N GLY A 59 -11.19 6.83 10.81
CA GLY A 59 -11.63 6.41 12.15
C GLY A 59 -11.57 7.52 13.20
N VAL A 60 -10.54 8.37 13.17
CA VAL A 60 -10.47 9.55 14.05
C VAL A 60 -11.60 10.54 13.75
N ASN A 61 -11.85 10.83 12.46
CA ASN A 61 -12.91 11.76 12.06
C ASN A 61 -14.31 11.21 12.38
N GLU A 62 -14.55 9.93 12.14
CA GLU A 62 -15.80 9.24 12.50
C GLU A 62 -15.99 9.23 14.02
N GLY A 63 -14.94 8.95 14.80
CA GLY A 63 -14.99 8.99 16.26
C GLY A 63 -15.34 10.38 16.82
N ARG A 64 -14.76 11.45 16.24
CA ARG A 64 -15.10 12.84 16.58
C ARG A 64 -16.56 13.15 16.25
N ARG A 65 -17.04 12.76 15.05
CA ARG A 65 -18.44 12.96 14.64
C ARG A 65 -19.43 12.19 15.50
N ALA A 66 -19.14 10.93 15.81
CA ALA A 66 -19.97 10.11 16.69
C ALA A 66 -20.06 10.72 18.10
N THR A 67 -18.97 11.27 18.61
CA THR A 67 -18.95 11.97 19.90
C THR A 67 -19.78 13.25 19.84
N ALA A 68 -19.63 14.06 18.79
CA ALA A 68 -20.43 15.25 18.58
C ALA A 68 -21.93 14.94 18.55
N LEU A 69 -22.34 13.93 17.78
CA LEU A 69 -23.75 13.49 17.71
C LEU A 69 -24.29 13.07 19.08
N ARG A 70 -23.53 12.32 19.87
CA ARG A 70 -23.93 11.93 21.23
C ARG A 70 -24.09 13.14 22.15
N MET A 71 -23.20 14.13 22.05
CA MET A 71 -23.29 15.35 22.85
C MET A 71 -24.50 16.20 22.44
N LEU A 72 -24.71 16.39 21.14
CA LEU A 72 -25.86 17.15 20.61
C LEU A 72 -27.19 16.51 21.04
N ARG A 73 -27.31 15.18 20.94
CA ARG A 73 -28.51 14.44 21.40
C ARG A 73 -28.76 14.56 22.90
N LYS A 74 -27.71 14.80 23.69
CA LYS A 74 -27.79 15.05 25.14
C LYS A 74 -28.09 16.51 25.49
N GLY A 75 -28.17 17.41 24.49
CA GLY A 75 -28.47 18.82 24.69
C GLY A 75 -27.26 19.68 25.10
N TYR A 76 -26.03 19.20 24.90
CA TYR A 76 -24.85 20.04 25.11
C TYR A 76 -24.82 21.20 24.11
N PRO A 77 -24.39 22.40 24.52
CA PRO A 77 -24.34 23.57 23.64
C PRO A 77 -23.28 23.37 22.56
N ILE A 78 -23.54 23.93 21.37
CA ILE A 78 -22.67 23.81 20.18
C ILE A 78 -21.21 24.19 20.50
N GLN A 79 -20.99 25.20 21.35
CA GLN A 79 -19.66 25.67 21.70
C GLN A 79 -18.83 24.59 22.41
N ASP A 80 -19.41 23.93 23.42
CA ASP A 80 -18.74 22.83 24.14
C ASP A 80 -18.49 21.64 23.23
N VAL A 81 -19.41 21.37 22.29
CA VAL A 81 -19.23 20.29 21.30
C VAL A 81 -18.05 20.59 20.38
N VAL A 82 -17.92 21.84 19.89
CA VAL A 82 -16.79 22.27 19.06
C VAL A 82 -15.47 22.14 19.82
N GLU A 83 -15.43 22.55 21.09
CA GLU A 83 -14.24 22.46 21.93
C GLU A 83 -13.80 21.02 22.18
N VAL A 84 -14.74 20.14 22.56
CA VAL A 84 -14.43 18.75 22.93
C VAL A 84 -14.10 17.88 21.72
N THR A 85 -14.77 18.11 20.58
CA THR A 85 -14.61 17.24 19.40
C THR A 85 -13.60 17.77 18.38
N GLU A 86 -13.11 19.00 18.58
CA GLU A 86 -12.21 19.72 17.68
C GLU A 86 -12.73 19.82 16.23
N LEU A 87 -14.04 19.62 16.03
CA LEU A 87 -14.69 19.76 14.75
C LEU A 87 -15.04 21.23 14.49
N SER A 88 -15.12 21.59 13.21
CA SER A 88 -15.48 22.95 12.85
C SER A 88 -16.92 23.27 13.27
N ARG A 89 -17.17 24.54 13.63
CA ARG A 89 -18.53 24.99 13.97
C ARG A 89 -19.54 24.73 12.84
N ALA A 90 -19.09 24.81 11.58
CA ALA A 90 -19.89 24.51 10.41
C ALA A 90 -20.33 23.03 10.38
N GLU A 91 -19.42 22.11 10.65
CA GLU A 91 -19.73 20.68 10.76
C GLU A 91 -20.68 20.38 11.91
N ILE A 92 -20.42 20.95 13.10
CA ILE A 92 -21.32 20.75 14.26
C ILE A 92 -22.72 21.29 13.97
N THR A 93 -22.84 22.45 13.32
CA THR A 93 -24.14 23.01 12.92
C THR A 93 -24.87 22.10 11.94
N LYS A 94 -24.15 21.47 11.01
CA LYS A 94 -24.74 20.50 10.08
C LYS A 94 -25.23 19.25 10.83
N LEU A 95 -24.43 18.72 11.75
CA LEU A 95 -24.80 17.56 12.58
C LEU A 95 -26.00 17.88 13.49
N ALA A 96 -26.06 19.08 14.06
CA ALA A 96 -27.19 19.51 14.89
C ALA A 96 -28.51 19.50 14.12
N LYS A 97 -28.51 20.04 12.89
CA LYS A 97 -29.69 19.99 12.01
C LYS A 97 -30.13 18.55 11.68
N GLN A 98 -29.18 17.63 11.51
CA GLN A 98 -29.50 16.21 11.28
C GLN A 98 -30.17 15.59 12.51
N VAL A 99 -29.64 15.85 13.70
CA VAL A 99 -30.24 15.35 14.95
C VAL A 99 -31.65 15.93 15.18
N GLU A 100 -31.86 17.21 14.90
CA GLU A 100 -33.18 17.85 15.00
C GLU A 100 -34.20 17.24 14.02
N GLN A 101 -33.77 16.92 12.78
CA GLN A 101 -34.59 16.27 11.76
C GLN A 101 -34.92 14.81 12.10
N GLU A 102 -34.03 14.09 12.77
CA GLU A 102 -34.27 12.71 13.25
C GLU A 102 -35.21 12.65 14.46
N GLN A 103 -35.37 13.76 15.19
CA GLN A 103 -36.18 13.86 16.41
C GLN A 103 -37.55 14.50 16.21
N SER A 104 -37.86 14.96 14.98
CA SER A 104 -39.15 15.50 14.56
C SER A 104 -40.04 14.41 13.97
#